data_AF-P0DKY5-F1
#
_entry.id   AF-P0DKY5-F1
#
_cell.length_a   1.000
_cell.length_b   1.000
_cell.length_c   1.000
_cell.angle_alpha   90.00
_cell.angle_beta   90.00
_cell.angle_gamma   90.00
#
_symmetry.space_group_name_H-M   'P 1'
#
loop_
_entity.id
_entity.type
_entity.pdbx_description
1 polymer ?
#
loop_
_entity_poly.entity_id
_entity_poly.type
_entity_poly.pdbx_seq_one_letter_code
_entity_poly.pdbx_strand_id
1 'polypeptide(L)' 'VVGGDECNINEHRFLVALYANSSLLCGGTLINQEWVLIAAHCDR' A
#
# COMPACT_ATOMS: atom_id res chain seq x y z
N VAL A 1 -11.07 2.66 2.88
CA VAL A 1 -11.66 3.91 2.34
C VAL A 1 -13.17 3.83 2.56
N VAL A 2 -13.80 4.82 3.19
CA VAL A 2 -15.26 4.81 3.46
C VAL A 2 -15.97 5.64 2.41
N GLY A 3 -17.03 5.11 1.79
CA GLY A 3 -17.82 5.81 0.76
C GLY A 3 -17.21 5.85 -0.64
N GLY A 4 -16.15 5.08 -0.90
CA GLY A 4 -15.56 4.93 -2.24
C GLY A 4 -16.13 3.74 -3.01
N ASP A 5 -15.55 3.52 -4.19
CA ASP A 5 -15.84 2.44 -5.13
C ASP A 5 -14.56 1.66 -5.49
N GLU A 6 -14.71 0.61 -6.30
CA GLU A 6 -13.56 -0.13 -6.83
C GLU A 6 -12.77 0.74 -7.80
N CYS A 7 -11.46 0.85 -7.55
CA CYS A 7 -10.57 1.58 -8.45
C CYS A 7 -10.43 0.87 -9.79
N ASN A 8 -10.17 1.63 -10.86
CA ASN A 8 -9.74 1.02 -12.11
C ASN A 8 -8.35 0.38 -11.92
N ILE A 9 -8.16 -0.81 -12.49
CA ILE A 9 -6.92 -1.59 -12.37
C ILE A 9 -5.63 -0.81 -12.74
N ASN A 10 -5.73 0.22 -13.58
CA ASN A 10 -4.59 1.01 -14.03
C ASN A 10 -4.30 2.28 -13.18
N GLU A 11 -5.15 2.62 -12.21
CA GLU A 11 -5.07 3.90 -11.47
C GLU A 11 -4.16 3.84 -10.24
N HIS A 12 -3.68 2.65 -9.86
CA HIS A 12 -2.97 2.43 -8.60
C HIS A 12 -1.71 1.57 -8.78
N ARG A 13 -0.97 1.75 -9.89
CA ARG A 13 0.25 0.96 -10.19
C ARG A 13 1.39 1.13 -9.19
N PHE A 14 1.38 2.21 -8.42
CA PHE A 14 2.34 2.49 -7.37
C PHE A 14 1.90 2.00 -5.99
N LEU A 15 0.66 1.50 -5.85
CA LEU A 15 0.09 1.10 -4.57
C LEU A 15 0.66 -0.26 -4.14
N VAL A 16 1.18 -0.31 -2.90
CA VAL A 16 1.75 -1.51 -2.29
C VAL A 16 0.90 -1.93 -1.08
N ALA A 17 0.78 -3.25 -0.87
CA ALA A 17 0.20 -3.84 0.32
C ALA A 17 1.29 -4.46 1.20
N LEU A 18 1.44 -3.98 2.44
CA LEU A 18 2.34 -4.58 3.43
C LEU A 18 1.59 -5.65 4.23
N TYR A 19 2.19 -6.85 4.32
CA TYR A 19 1.67 -7.97 5.09
C TYR A 19 2.58 -8.32 6.25
N ALA A 20 1.97 -8.72 7.36
CA ALA A 20 2.66 -9.09 8.57
C ALA A 20 1.92 -10.26 9.24
N ASN A 21 2.57 -11.41 9.44
CA ASN A 21 1.93 -12.67 9.89
C ASN A 21 0.67 -13.01 9.08
N SER A 22 0.77 -12.98 7.75
CA SER A 22 -0.33 -13.24 6.81
C SER A 22 -1.54 -12.29 6.90
N SER A 23 -1.44 -11.22 7.68
CA SER A 23 -2.48 -10.19 7.80
C SER A 23 -2.04 -8.92 7.09
N LEU A 24 -2.95 -8.25 6.38
CA LEU A 24 -2.70 -6.94 5.80
C LEU A 24 -2.49 -5.94 6.94
N LEU A 25 -1.34 -5.25 6.94
CA LEU A 25 -0.97 -4.28 7.96
C LEU A 25 -1.26 -2.85 7.49
N CYS A 26 -0.67 -2.45 6.37
CA CYS A 26 -0.73 -1.09 5.84
C CYS A 26 -0.65 -1.06 4.32
N GLY A 27 -0.95 0.11 3.75
CA GLY A 27 -0.57 0.44 2.38
C GLY A 27 0.80 1.14 2.31
N GLY A 28 1.36 1.22 1.10
CA GLY A 28 2.58 1.98 0.80
C GLY A 28 2.62 2.48 -0.65
N THR A 29 3.65 3.24 -0.99
CA THR A 29 3.87 3.77 -2.35
C THR A 29 5.25 3.38 -2.88
N LEU A 30 5.29 2.71 -4.03
CA LEU A 30 6.52 2.43 -4.76
C LEU A 30 7.06 3.73 -5.35
N ILE A 31 8.20 4.21 -4.86
CA ILE A 31 8.79 5.49 -5.26
C ILE A 31 9.94 5.33 -6.27
N ASN A 32 10.54 4.15 -6.33
CA ASN A 32 11.50 3.74 -7.36
C ASN A 32 11.53 2.20 -7.43
N GLN A 33 12.48 1.62 -8.16
CA GLN A 33 12.55 0.16 -8.40
C GLN A 33 12.85 -0.68 -7.14
N GLU A 34 13.38 -0.08 -6.08
CA GLU A 34 13.88 -0.80 -4.91
C GLU A 34 13.29 -0.28 -3.58
N TRP A 35 12.58 0.84 -3.59
CA TRP A 35 12.15 1.54 -2.38
C TRP A 35 10.64 1.80 -2.37
N VAL A 36 10.03 1.50 -1.23
CA VAL A 36 8.63 1.77 -0.91
C VAL A 36 8.58 2.75 0.27
N LEU A 37 7.81 3.83 0.11
CA LEU A 37 7.53 4.77 1.18
C LEU A 37 6.27 4.34 1.95
N ILE A 38 6.36 4.36 3.29
CA ILE A 38 5.27 4.01 4.22
C ILE A 38 5.16 5.02 5.36
N ALA A 39 4.06 4.97 6.11
CA ALA A 39 3.96 5.67 7.38
C ALA A 39 4.84 5.00 8.45
N ALA A 40 5.53 5.79 9.28
CA ALA A 40 6.45 5.26 10.29
C ALA A 40 5.78 4.32 11.31
N HIS A 41 4.49 4.54 11.65
CA HIS A 41 3.76 3.67 12.57
C HIS A 41 3.35 2.31 11.97
N CYS A 42 3.64 2.09 10.68
CA CYS A 42 3.51 0.77 10.05
C CYS A 42 4.77 -0.09 10.24
N ASP A 43 5.80 0.43 10.92
CA ASP A 43 6.87 -0.37 11.52
C ASP A 43 6.28 -1.30 12.59
N ARG A 44 6.86 -2.49 12.73
CA ARG A 44 6.30 -3.59 13.51
C ARG A 44 7.01 -3.79 14.83
#